data_AF-Q4T2G7-F1
#
_entry.id   AF-Q4T2G7-F1
#
_cell.length_a   1.000
_cell.length_b   1.000
_cell.length_c   1.000
_cell.angle_alpha   90.00
_cell.angle_beta   90.00
_cell.angle_gamma   90.00
#
_symmetry.space_group_name_H-M   'P 1'
#
loop_
_entity.id
_entity.type
_entity.pdbx_description
1 polymer ?
#
loop_
_entity_poly.entity_id
_entity_poly.type
_entity_poly.pdbx_seq_one_letter_code
_entity_poly.pdbx_strand_id
1 'polypeptide(L)'
;MLCARLPSFSAAFEFGFLLQIEEEAALAAALNDYLASRSYLAGFGPSQADREVLALLRRPPDSRLVHALRWYRHVAALQLDPESSSE
;
A
#
# COMPACT_ATOMS: atom_id res chain seq x y z
N MET A 1 29.17 -9.16 13.76
CA MET A 1 28.41 -9.61 12.57
C MET A 1 26.95 -9.25 12.77
N LEU A 2 26.53 -8.05 12.37
CA LEU A 2 25.11 -7.77 12.18
C LEU A 2 24.86 -7.84 10.67
N CYS A 3 24.14 -8.87 10.23
CA CYS A 3 23.56 -8.90 8.90
C CYS A 3 22.51 -7.78 8.82
N ALA A 4 22.89 -6.64 8.24
CA ALA A 4 21.92 -5.70 7.70
C ALA A 4 21.25 -6.41 6.52
N ARG A 5 20.10 -7.05 6.77
CA ARG A 5 19.22 -7.55 5.71
C ARG A 5 18.56 -6.32 5.10
N LEU A 6 19.29 -5.63 4.22
CA LEU A 6 18.71 -4.68 3.31
C LEU A 6 17.68 -5.44 2.48
N PRO A 7 16.39 -5.08 2.49
CA PRO A 7 15.48 -5.63 1.52
C PRO A 7 15.92 -5.11 0.14
N SER A 8 16.57 -5.99 -0.62
CA SER A 8 16.81 -5.84 -2.05
C SER A 8 15.46 -5.92 -2.78
N PHE A 9 14.60 -4.93 -2.59
CA PHE A 9 13.50 -4.69 -3.53
C PHE A 9 14.03 -3.73 -4.58
N SER A 10 14.34 -4.29 -5.74
CA SER A 10 14.51 -3.51 -6.95
C SER A 10 13.27 -2.63 -7.11
N ALA A 11 13.42 -1.30 -7.11
CA ALA A 11 12.36 -0.33 -7.38
C ALA A 11 11.91 -0.36 -8.86
N ALA A 12 11.99 -1.52 -9.53
CA ALA A 12 11.73 -1.71 -10.95
C ALA A 12 10.24 -1.93 -11.29
N PHE A 13 9.34 -1.82 -10.31
CA PHE A 13 7.89 -1.92 -10.53
C PHE A 13 7.21 -0.57 -10.25
N GLU A 14 6.06 -0.32 -10.89
CA GLU A 14 5.40 1.00 -10.95
C GLU A 14 5.12 1.63 -9.58
N PHE A 15 4.86 0.82 -8.55
CA PHE A 15 4.56 1.28 -7.18
C PHE A 15 5.76 1.22 -6.22
N GLY A 16 6.96 0.87 -6.70
CA GLY A 16 8.14 0.61 -5.85
C GLY A 16 8.67 1.80 -5.08
N PHE A 17 8.47 3.00 -5.62
CA PHE A 17 8.83 4.24 -4.94
C PHE A 17 8.06 4.43 -3.62
N LEU A 18 6.83 3.89 -3.50
CA LEU A 18 6.03 4.00 -2.28
C LEU A 18 6.70 3.27 -1.11
N LEU A 19 7.37 2.14 -1.36
CA LEU A 19 8.04 1.36 -0.31
C LEU A 19 9.32 2.02 0.23
N GLN A 20 9.80 3.09 -0.43
CA GLN A 20 11.00 3.82 -0.03
C GLN A 20 10.70 5.07 0.80
N ILE A 21 9.41 5.41 0.97
CA ILE A 21 9.00 6.59 1.73
C ILE A 21 8.85 6.22 3.20
N GLU A 22 9.73 6.75 4.06
CA GLU A 22 9.72 6.45 5.50
C GLU A 22 8.71 7.30 6.30
N GLU A 23 8.38 8.48 5.79
CA GLU A 23 7.47 9.41 6.47
C GLU A 23 6.01 9.10 6.09
N GLU A 24 5.19 8.79 7.10
CA GLU A 24 3.83 8.27 6.91
C GLU A 24 2.91 9.26 6.16
N ALA A 25 3.03 10.57 6.40
CA ALA A 25 2.21 11.57 5.72
C ALA A 25 2.62 11.72 4.24
N ALA A 26 3.92 11.69 3.93
CA ALA A 26 4.45 11.71 2.59
C ALA A 26 4.07 10.43 1.83
N LEU A 27 4.12 9.27 2.49
CA LEU A 27 3.64 8.01 1.93
C LEU A 27 2.16 8.10 1.58
N ALA A 28 1.33 8.60 2.50
CA ALA A 28 -0.10 8.75 2.26
C ALA A 28 -0.42 9.72 1.11
N ALA A 29 0.32 10.83 0.99
CA ALA A 29 0.18 11.77 -0.11
C ALA A 29 0.59 11.16 -1.45
N ALA A 30 1.77 10.53 -1.51
CA ALA A 30 2.26 9.85 -2.70
C ALA A 30 1.33 8.72 -3.15
N LEU A 31 0.81 7.95 -2.19
CA LEU A 31 -0.16 6.89 -2.44
C LEU A 31 -1.48 7.45 -2.99
N ASN A 32 -1.95 8.58 -2.46
CA ASN A 32 -3.16 9.24 -2.94
C ASN A 32 -3.05 9.61 -4.42
N ASP A 33 -1.93 10.19 -4.82
CA ASP A 33 -1.70 10.59 -6.21
C ASP A 33 -1.57 9.36 -7.12
N TYR A 34 -0.88 8.32 -6.66
CA TYR A 34 -0.75 7.06 -7.40
C TYR A 34 -2.11 6.38 -7.65
N LEU A 35 -3.01 6.42 -6.65
CA LEU A 35 -4.34 5.80 -6.70
C LEU A 35 -5.42 6.68 -7.36
N ALA A 36 -5.08 7.87 -7.84
CA ALA A 36 -6.04 8.74 -8.53
C ALA A 36 -6.65 8.06 -9.77
N SER A 37 -5.86 7.24 -10.47
CA SER A 37 -6.28 6.49 -11.66
C SER A 37 -6.31 4.96 -11.44
N ARG A 38 -6.21 4.49 -10.19
CA ARG A 38 -6.04 3.07 -9.87
C ARG A 38 -6.90 2.66 -8.67
N SER A 39 -7.36 1.42 -8.67
CA SER A 39 -8.11 0.85 -7.54
C SER A 39 -7.20 0.09 -6.57
N TYR A 40 -6.10 -0.48 -7.07
CA TYR A 40 -5.12 -1.28 -6.32
C TYR A 40 -3.70 -0.90 -6.76
N LEU A 41 -2.70 -1.37 -6.02
CA LEU A 41 -1.29 -1.11 -6.34
C LEU A 41 -0.78 -1.91 -7.53
N ALA A 42 -1.31 -3.11 -7.75
CA ALA A 42 -0.94 -3.96 -8.88
C ALA A 42 -2.18 -4.62 -9.48
N GLY A 43 -2.30 -4.55 -10.81
CA GLY A 43 -3.41 -5.18 -11.54
C GLY A 43 -4.78 -4.59 -11.19
N PHE A 44 -5.81 -5.44 -11.26
CA PHE A 44 -7.21 -5.04 -11.11
C PHE A 44 -7.90 -5.61 -9.85
N GLY A 45 -7.14 -6.31 -9.00
CA GLY A 45 -7.63 -6.93 -7.77
C GLY A 45 -6.64 -6.77 -6.61
N PRO A 46 -7.04 -7.16 -5.39
CA PRO A 46 -6.17 -7.11 -4.23
C PRO A 46 -4.93 -7.97 -4.44
N SER A 47 -3.77 -7.44 -4.05
CA SER A 47 -2.48 -8.08 -4.29
C SER A 47 -1.56 -8.02 -3.07
N GLN A 48 -0.43 -8.73 -3.13
CA GLN A 48 0.60 -8.67 -2.10
C GLN A 48 1.14 -7.24 -1.89
N ALA A 49 1.21 -6.45 -2.97
CA ALA A 49 1.62 -5.05 -2.91
C ALA A 49 0.72 -4.23 -1.97
N ASP A 50 -0.60 -4.45 -2.06
CA ASP A 50 -1.57 -3.73 -1.24
C ASP A 50 -1.36 -4.03 0.24
N ARG A 51 -1.06 -5.29 0.58
CA ARG A 51 -0.77 -5.70 1.97
C ARG A 51 0.50 -5.03 2.50
N GLU A 52 1.55 -4.96 1.70
CA GLU A 52 2.82 -4.36 2.09
C GLU A 52 2.68 -2.87 2.36
N VAL A 53 2.05 -2.12 1.46
CA VAL A 53 1.84 -0.68 1.68
C VAL A 53 0.84 -0.42 2.80
N LEU A 54 -0.19 -1.27 2.97
CA LEU A 54 -1.13 -1.11 4.07
C LEU A 54 -0.42 -1.28 5.42
N ALA A 55 0.50 -2.23 5.53
CA ALA A 55 1.29 -2.43 6.75
C ALA A 55 2.21 -1.25 7.10
N LEU A 56 2.62 -0.44 6.11
CA LEU A 56 3.38 0.78 6.33
C LEU A 56 2.50 1.93 6.87
N LEU A 57 1.20 1.93 6.55
CA LEU A 57 0.23 2.91 7.05
C LEU A 57 -0.39 2.41 8.37
N ARG A 58 0.10 2.94 9.50
CA ARG A 58 -0.33 2.51 10.84
C ARG A 58 -1.73 3.00 11.20
N ARG A 59 -2.25 4.00 10.49
CA ARG A 59 -3.58 4.56 10.69
C ARG A 59 -4.23 4.94 9.34
N PRO A 60 -5.56 5.14 9.32
CA PRO A 60 -6.23 5.66 8.13
C PRO A 60 -5.65 7.02 7.70
N PRO A 61 -5.43 7.25 6.38
CA PRO A 61 -5.06 8.56 5.86
C PRO A 61 -6.08 9.66 6.20
N ASP A 62 -5.64 10.93 6.17
CA ASP A 62 -6.50 12.11 6.29
C ASP A 62 -7.65 12.07 5.25
N SER A 63 -8.85 12.50 5.63
CA SER A 63 -10.03 12.56 4.76
C SER A 63 -9.85 13.37 3.47
N ARG A 64 -8.87 14.29 3.43
CA ARG A 64 -8.51 15.06 2.23
C ARG A 64 -7.77 14.21 1.19
N LEU A 65 -7.13 13.13 1.61
CA LEU A 65 -6.42 12.17 0.75
C LEU A 65 -7.41 11.09 0.29
N VAL A 66 -8.41 11.52 -0.48
CA VAL A 66 -9.62 10.75 -0.79
C VAL A 66 -9.34 9.40 -1.46
N HIS A 67 -8.32 9.31 -2.33
CA HIS A 67 -8.01 8.08 -3.06
C HIS A 67 -7.30 7.07 -2.15
N ALA A 68 -6.34 7.55 -1.35
CA ALA A 68 -5.65 6.74 -0.37
C ALA A 68 -6.60 6.24 0.73
N LEU A 69 -7.47 7.12 1.25
CA LEU A 69 -8.43 6.74 2.29
C LEU A 69 -9.47 5.73 1.79
N ARG A 70 -9.98 5.91 0.55
CA ARG A 70 -10.88 4.93 -0.09
C ARG A 70 -10.20 3.56 -0.17
N TRP A 71 -8.98 3.50 -0.70
CA TRP A 71 -8.21 2.27 -0.82
C TRP A 71 -7.90 1.63 0.54
N TYR A 72 -7.47 2.43 1.54
CA TYR A 72 -7.13 1.93 2.86
C TYR A 72 -8.30 1.19 3.50
N ARG A 73 -9.48 1.81 3.49
CA ARG A 73 -10.70 1.21 4.05
C ARG A 73 -11.09 -0.08 3.33
N HIS A 74 -11.01 -0.07 2.00
CA HIS A 74 -11.35 -1.22 1.17
C HIS A 74 -10.40 -2.40 1.41
N VAL A 75 -9.09 -2.18 1.33
CA VAL A 75 -8.09 -3.25 1.52
C VAL A 75 -8.08 -3.74 2.96
N ALA A 76 -8.24 -2.86 3.95
CA ALA A 76 -8.33 -3.26 5.36
C ALA A 76 -9.56 -4.15 5.62
N ALA A 77 -10.71 -3.85 5.00
CA ALA A 77 -11.89 -4.70 5.11
C ALA A 77 -11.66 -6.10 4.50
N LEU A 78 -11.05 -6.17 3.31
CA LEU A 78 -10.71 -7.46 2.68
C LEU A 78 -9.76 -8.33 3.51
N GLN A 79 -8.88 -7.73 4.32
CA GLN A 79 -7.99 -8.50 5.20
C GLN A 79 -8.68 -9.03 6.47
N LEU A 80 -9.80 -8.41 6.86
CA LEU A 80 -10.60 -8.87 8.00
C LEU A 80 -11.51 -10.06 7.64
N ASP A 81 -11.75 -10.30 6.35
CA ASP A 81 -12.55 -11.40 5.83
C ASP A 81 -11.65 -12.57 5.35
N PRO A 82 -11.34 -13.55 6.22
CA PRO A 82 -10.40 -14.65 5.91
C PRO A 82 -10.86 -15.59 4.79
N GLU A 83 -12.13 -15.53 4.37
CA GLU A 83 -12.70 -16.36 3.29
C GLU A 83 -12.32 -15.87 1.88
N SER A 84 -11.70 -14.69 1.72
CA SER A 84 -11.41 -14.10 0.41
C SER A 84 -10.23 -14.74 -0.36
N SER A 85 -9.53 -15.72 0.22
CA SER A 85 -8.31 -16.34 -0.38
C SER A 85 -8.58 -17.67 -1.10
N SER A 86 -9.84 -18.08 -1.22
CA SER A 86 -10.23 -19.43 -1.64
C SER A 86 -11.21 -19.41 -2.82
N GLU A 87 -10.83 -18.86 -3.97
CA GLU A 87 -11.51 -19.16 -5.25
C GLU A 87 -10.56 -19.03 -6.45
#